data_AF-A0A3B8TWG3-F1
#
_entry.id   AF-A0A3B8TWG3-F1
#
_cell.length_a   1.000
_cell.length_b   1.000
_cell.length_c   1.000
_cell.angle_alpha   90.00
_cell.angle_beta   90.00
_cell.angle_gamma   90.00
#
_symmetry.space_group_name_H-M   'P 1'
#
loop_
_entity.id
_entity.type
_entity.pdbx_description
1 polymer ?
#
loop_
_entity_poly.entity_id
_entity_poly.type
_entity_poly.pdbx_seq_one_letter_code
_entity_poly.pdbx_strand_id
1 'polypeptide(L)'
;MFNHLIILSEGGGSLPIMDPNQLGLLFWTLFIFLVTWIILGKVAFKPIGKALKSREEGIEKALKSAEQAREEMASLKSENDAILKEAKEERAAIIREAQKVKKGIIDEAKDAAQEEAVKIMQRAEEELTIKREAMMAELRNTSAQLALDIAKRVLERELDGEANQQKYAEDLASNAKLN
;
A
#
# COMPACT_ATOMS: atom_id res chain seq x y z
N MET A 1 5.37 -73.12 102.90
CA MET A 1 4.78 -72.09 102.03
C MET A 1 4.89 -72.58 100.59
N PHE A 2 3.86 -73.26 100.06
CA PHE A 2 2.85 -72.71 99.12
C PHE A 2 3.54 -72.15 97.86
N ASN A 3 3.48 -72.70 96.65
CA ASN A 3 2.45 -73.49 95.96
C ASN A 3 3.14 -74.38 94.88
N HIS A 4 2.66 -75.60 94.66
CA HIS A 4 3.27 -76.61 93.77
C HIS A 4 2.71 -76.51 92.33
N LEU A 5 3.62 -76.47 91.34
CA LEU A 5 3.65 -77.25 90.09
C LEU A 5 2.35 -77.45 89.28
N ILE A 6 2.32 -76.96 88.02
CA ILE A 6 2.15 -77.77 86.78
C ILE A 6 2.87 -77.04 85.63
N ILE A 7 3.85 -77.72 85.04
CA ILE A 7 4.38 -77.52 83.69
C ILE A 7 3.87 -78.69 82.86
N LEU A 8 3.26 -78.45 81.69
CA LEU A 8 3.28 -79.33 80.51
C LEU A 8 3.11 -78.41 79.29
N SER A 9 4.04 -78.32 78.33
CA SER A 9 4.60 -79.35 77.44
C SER A 9 3.59 -79.86 76.41
N GLU A 10 3.87 -79.47 75.17
CA GLU A 10 3.51 -80.09 73.88
C GLU A 10 2.04 -80.32 73.52
N GLY A 11 1.64 -79.72 72.39
CA GLY A 11 0.39 -79.97 71.72
C GLY A 11 0.43 -79.37 70.32
N GLY A 12 1.32 -79.88 69.48
CA GLY A 12 1.22 -79.71 68.03
C GLY A 12 -0.17 -80.19 67.60
N GLY A 13 -1.06 -79.24 67.36
CA GLY A 13 -2.39 -79.49 66.85
C GLY A 13 -2.28 -80.01 65.43
N SER A 14 -2.19 -81.33 65.32
CA SER A 14 -2.46 -82.08 64.11
C SER A 14 -3.68 -81.49 63.41
N LEU A 15 -3.51 -81.16 62.13
CA LEU A 15 -4.61 -80.88 61.22
C LEU A 15 -5.70 -81.95 61.45
N PRO A 16 -6.96 -81.58 61.72
CA PRO A 16 -8.06 -82.53 61.61
C PRO A 16 -8.20 -82.89 60.13
N ILE A 17 -7.56 -84.00 59.74
CA ILE A 17 -7.72 -84.63 58.45
C ILE A 17 -9.04 -85.41 58.50
N MET A 18 -9.92 -85.11 57.55
CA MET A 18 -11.11 -85.88 57.15
C MET A 18 -12.32 -85.86 58.09
N ASP A 19 -13.03 -84.73 58.05
CA ASP A 19 -14.50 -84.81 58.01
C ASP A 19 -14.94 -85.19 56.58
N PRO A 20 -15.89 -86.12 56.36
CA PRO A 20 -16.37 -86.54 55.04
C PRO A 20 -16.94 -85.39 54.17
N ASN A 21 -17.17 -84.23 54.77
CA ASN A 21 -17.80 -83.06 54.16
C ASN A 21 -16.77 -82.10 53.50
N GLN A 22 -15.46 -82.33 53.67
CA GLN A 22 -14.40 -81.49 53.07
C GLN A 22 -14.28 -81.65 51.54
N LEU A 23 -14.65 -82.81 50.99
CA LEU A 23 -14.74 -83.03 49.54
C LEU A 23 -15.82 -82.14 48.91
N GLY A 24 -16.92 -81.91 49.63
CA GLY A 24 -17.98 -80.99 49.20
C GLY A 24 -17.54 -79.53 49.20
N LEU A 25 -16.76 -79.11 50.20
CA LEU A 25 -16.16 -77.78 50.28
C LEU A 25 -15.15 -77.56 49.14
N LEU A 26 -14.24 -78.50 48.91
CA LEU A 26 -13.27 -78.42 47.81
C LEU A 26 -13.95 -78.38 46.43
N PHE A 27 -15.01 -79.16 46.24
CA PHE A 27 -15.81 -79.13 45.01
C PHE A 27 -16.45 -77.75 44.80
N TRP A 28 -17.09 -77.18 45.83
CA TRP A 28 -17.70 -75.85 45.73
C TRP A 28 -16.66 -74.73 45.53
N THR A 29 -15.52 -74.80 46.21
CA THR A 29 -14.42 -73.84 46.02
C THR A 29 -13.88 -73.90 44.60
N LEU A 30 -13.64 -75.09 44.05
CA LEU A 30 -13.15 -75.25 42.68
C LEU A 30 -14.19 -74.80 41.64
N PHE A 31 -15.47 -75.12 41.88
CA PHE A 31 -16.57 -74.69 41.03
C PHE A 31 -16.69 -73.15 41.01
N ILE A 32 -16.70 -72.50 42.17
CA ILE A 32 -16.75 -71.03 42.26
C ILE A 32 -15.50 -70.42 41.62
N PHE A 33 -14.31 -70.99 41.84
CA PHE A 33 -13.08 -70.51 41.21
C PHE A 33 -13.14 -70.59 39.67
N LEU A 34 -13.58 -71.72 39.11
CA LEU A 34 -13.76 -71.90 37.67
C LEU A 34 -14.80 -70.93 37.09
N VAL A 35 -15.94 -70.77 37.77
CA VAL A 35 -16.99 -69.83 37.36
C VAL A 35 -16.45 -68.39 37.40
N THR A 36 -15.78 -67.98 38.48
CA THR A 36 -15.15 -66.66 38.60
C THR A 36 -14.07 -66.46 37.55
N TRP A 37 -13.22 -67.44 37.27
CA TRP A 37 -12.18 -67.34 36.25
C TRP A 37 -12.79 -67.15 34.86
N ILE A 38 -13.81 -67.92 34.49
CA ILE A 38 -14.50 -67.75 33.20
C ILE A 38 -15.13 -66.36 33.09
N ILE A 39 -15.77 -65.88 34.16
CA ILE A 39 -16.35 -64.53 34.22
C ILE A 39 -15.25 -63.46 34.07
N LEU A 40 -14.15 -63.55 34.83
CA LEU A 40 -13.05 -62.59 34.75
C LEU A 40 -12.36 -62.62 33.38
N GLY A 41 -12.14 -63.80 32.83
CA GLY A 41 -11.55 -64.00 31.51
C GLY A 41 -12.41 -63.39 30.38
N LYS A 42 -13.73 -63.45 30.50
CA LYS A 42 -14.63 -62.86 29.49
C LYS A 42 -14.87 -61.36 29.72
N VAL A 43 -14.91 -60.92 30.98
CA VAL A 43 -15.31 -59.56 31.36
C VAL A 43 -14.11 -58.60 31.47
N ALA A 44 -12.93 -59.03 31.91
CA ALA A 44 -11.79 -58.15 32.14
C ALA A 44 -10.95 -57.88 30.86
N PHE A 45 -10.81 -58.85 29.97
CA PHE A 45 -10.00 -58.69 28.75
C PHE A 45 -10.63 -57.73 27.73
N LYS A 46 -11.97 -57.70 27.64
CA LYS A 46 -12.71 -56.81 26.73
C LYS A 46 -12.49 -55.30 27.00
N PRO A 47 -12.64 -54.77 28.24
CA PRO A 47 -12.40 -53.37 28.54
C PRO A 47 -10.92 -52.99 28.42
N ILE A 48 -9.99 -53.89 28.75
CA ILE A 48 -8.54 -53.63 28.61
C ILE A 48 -8.17 -53.47 27.13
N GLY A 49 -8.60 -54.40 26.27
CA GLY A 49 -8.38 -54.29 24.83
C GLY A 49 -9.02 -53.04 24.23
N LYS A 50 -10.24 -52.69 24.67
CA LYS A 50 -10.91 -51.45 24.24
C LYS A 50 -10.15 -50.19 24.68
N ALA A 51 -9.63 -50.16 25.91
CA ALA A 51 -8.86 -49.04 26.42
C ALA A 51 -7.52 -48.86 25.68
N LEU A 52 -6.85 -49.97 25.34
CA LEU A 52 -5.61 -49.92 24.57
C LEU A 52 -5.85 -49.44 23.14
N LYS A 53 -6.86 -50.00 22.46
CA LYS A 53 -7.26 -49.57 21.11
C LYS A 53 -7.67 -48.10 21.08
N SER A 54 -8.41 -47.63 22.07
CA SER A 54 -8.78 -46.21 22.18
C SER A 54 -7.57 -45.30 22.37
N ARG A 55 -6.52 -45.74 23.08
CA ARG A 55 -5.27 -44.98 23.22
C ARG A 55 -4.51 -44.95 21.90
N GLU A 56 -4.40 -46.08 21.22
CA GLU A 56 -3.76 -46.19 19.91
C GLU A 56 -4.43 -45.29 18.87
N GLU A 57 -5.75 -45.40 18.72
CA GLU A 57 -6.56 -44.55 17.84
C GLU A 57 -6.42 -43.05 18.20
N GLY A 58 -6.35 -42.74 19.50
CA GLY A 58 -6.16 -41.36 19.97
C GLY A 58 -4.79 -40.79 19.60
N ILE A 59 -3.72 -41.59 19.73
CA ILE A 59 -2.36 -41.21 19.36
C ILE A 59 -2.24 -41.08 17.84
N GLU A 60 -2.76 -42.03 17.08
CA GLU A 60 -2.76 -41.99 15.62
C GLU A 60 -3.49 -40.74 15.12
N LYS A 61 -4.67 -40.45 15.68
CA LYS A 61 -5.43 -39.25 15.33
C LYS A 61 -4.66 -37.97 15.69
N ALA A 62 -4.04 -37.90 16.87
CA ALA A 62 -3.26 -36.74 17.29
C ALA A 62 -2.04 -36.51 16.38
N LEU A 63 -1.32 -37.57 16.02
CA LEU A 63 -0.18 -37.52 15.09
C LEU A 63 -0.64 -37.08 13.70
N LYS A 64 -1.73 -37.66 13.18
CA LYS A 64 -2.27 -37.29 11.88
C LYS A 64 -2.72 -35.82 11.84
N SER A 65 -3.40 -35.35 12.89
CA SER A 65 -3.79 -33.94 12.99
C SER A 65 -2.58 -33.01 13.11
N ALA A 66 -1.52 -33.40 13.82
CA ALA A 66 -0.30 -32.63 13.89
C ALA A 66 0.43 -32.53 12.55
N GLU A 67 0.46 -33.62 11.78
CA GLU A 67 1.05 -33.64 10.43
C GLU A 67 0.24 -32.78 9.46
N GLN A 68 -1.09 -32.91 9.47
CA GLN A 68 -1.98 -32.06 8.67
C GLN A 68 -1.80 -30.57 9.00
N ALA A 69 -1.74 -30.23 10.30
CA ALA A 69 -1.50 -28.85 10.71
C ALA A 69 -0.12 -28.34 10.24
N ARG A 70 0.91 -29.19 10.22
CA ARG A 70 2.24 -28.81 9.68
C ARG A 70 2.20 -28.60 8.18
N GLU A 71 1.51 -29.46 7.44
CA GLU A 71 1.35 -29.33 6.00
C GLU A 71 0.57 -28.06 5.64
N GLU A 72 -0.54 -27.79 6.32
CA GLU A 72 -1.32 -26.56 6.16
C GLU A 72 -0.51 -25.31 6.53
N MET A 73 0.28 -25.34 7.60
CA MET A 73 1.18 -24.22 7.93
C MET A 73 2.24 -24.00 6.85
N ALA A 74 2.78 -25.07 6.27
CA ALA A 74 3.76 -24.97 5.20
C ALA A 74 3.13 -24.41 3.92
N SER A 75 1.92 -24.83 3.56
CA SER A 75 1.19 -24.31 2.41
C SER A 75 0.84 -22.83 2.60
N LEU A 76 0.28 -22.46 3.75
CA LEU A 76 -0.05 -21.07 4.09
C LEU A 76 1.18 -20.18 4.06
N LYS A 77 2.33 -20.66 4.54
CA LYS A 77 3.58 -19.90 4.46
C LYS A 77 4.02 -19.70 3.01
N SER A 78 3.97 -20.74 2.20
CA SER A 78 4.31 -20.66 0.77
C SER A 78 3.38 -19.71 0.02
N GLU A 79 2.08 -19.76 0.29
CA GLU A 79 1.08 -18.85 -0.27
C GLU A 79 1.34 -17.40 0.17
N ASN A 80 1.65 -17.19 1.45
CA ASN A 80 1.98 -15.85 1.95
C ASN A 80 3.23 -15.29 1.28
N ASP A 81 4.29 -16.10 1.15
CA ASP A 81 5.52 -15.70 0.46
C ASP A 81 5.25 -15.39 -1.03
N ALA A 82 4.37 -16.15 -1.68
CA ALA A 82 3.95 -15.88 -3.06
C ALA A 82 3.17 -14.55 -3.18
N ILE A 83 2.19 -14.32 -2.31
CA ILE A 83 1.42 -13.06 -2.25
C ILE A 83 2.34 -11.87 -1.98
N LEU A 84 3.29 -12.00 -1.07
CA LEU A 84 4.26 -10.94 -0.77
C LEU A 84 5.17 -10.65 -1.97
N LYS A 85 5.54 -11.67 -2.74
CA LYS A 85 6.32 -11.49 -3.96
C LYS A 85 5.49 -10.78 -5.03
N GLU A 86 4.28 -11.24 -5.28
CA GLU A 86 3.36 -10.62 -6.24
C GLU A 86 3.08 -9.16 -5.89
N ALA A 87 2.77 -8.85 -4.63
CA ALA A 87 2.55 -7.49 -4.16
C ALA A 87 3.78 -6.59 -4.36
N LYS A 88 5.00 -7.12 -4.20
CA LYS A 88 6.24 -6.37 -4.47
C LYS A 88 6.42 -6.11 -5.97
N GLU A 89 6.12 -7.09 -6.81
CA GLU A 89 6.21 -6.97 -8.27
C GLU A 89 5.18 -5.96 -8.80
N GLU A 90 3.94 -6.04 -8.33
CA GLU A 90 2.87 -5.10 -8.67
C GLU A 90 3.21 -3.69 -8.21
N ARG A 91 3.67 -3.52 -6.96
CA ARG A 91 4.15 -2.23 -6.45
C ARG A 91 5.26 -1.66 -7.33
N ALA A 92 6.23 -2.48 -7.73
CA ALA A 92 7.32 -2.06 -8.60
C ALA A 92 6.83 -1.69 -10.01
N ALA A 93 5.79 -2.35 -10.52
CA ALA A 93 5.13 -2.00 -11.77
C ALA A 93 4.40 -0.65 -11.68
N ILE A 94 3.61 -0.43 -10.62
CA ILE A 94 2.90 0.82 -10.35
C ILE A 94 3.89 2.00 -10.27
N ILE A 95 5.00 1.83 -9.53
CA ILE A 95 6.01 2.89 -9.40
C ILE A 95 6.66 3.21 -10.76
N ARG A 96 6.98 2.19 -11.56
CA ARG A 96 7.55 2.39 -12.89
C ARG A 96 6.59 3.12 -13.82
N GLU A 97 5.32 2.73 -13.82
CA GLU A 97 4.29 3.39 -14.63
C GLU A 97 4.07 4.84 -14.17
N ALA A 98 3.99 5.09 -12.86
CA ALA A 98 3.89 6.44 -12.31
C ALA A 98 5.08 7.32 -12.71
N GLN A 99 6.30 6.77 -12.72
CA GLN A 99 7.49 7.49 -13.19
C GLN A 99 7.43 7.78 -14.69
N LYS A 100 6.92 6.85 -15.50
CA LYS A 100 6.74 7.03 -16.95
C LYS A 100 5.70 8.12 -17.24
N VAL A 101 4.55 8.05 -16.60
CA VAL A 101 3.48 9.06 -16.70
C VAL A 101 3.99 10.42 -16.25
N LYS A 102 4.69 10.49 -15.11
CA LYS A 102 5.31 11.74 -14.64
C LYS A 102 6.25 12.35 -15.67
N LYS A 103 7.12 11.55 -16.29
CA LYS A 103 8.02 12.04 -17.33
C LYS A 103 7.23 12.54 -18.54
N GLY A 104 6.24 11.78 -19.01
CA GLY A 104 5.35 12.19 -20.09
C GLY A 104 4.67 13.53 -19.84
N ILE A 105 4.10 13.73 -18.65
CA ILE A 105 3.47 15.00 -18.26
C ILE A 105 4.49 16.16 -18.27
N ILE A 106 5.71 15.94 -17.79
CA ILE A 106 6.75 16.97 -17.77
C ILE A 106 7.17 17.34 -19.19
N ASP A 107 7.33 16.35 -20.07
CA ASP A 107 7.74 16.58 -21.45
C ASP A 107 6.61 17.26 -22.24
N GLU A 108 5.37 16.81 -22.11
CA GLU A 108 4.19 17.47 -22.70
C GLU A 108 4.02 18.92 -22.21
N ALA A 109 4.20 19.16 -20.91
CA ALA A 109 4.13 20.52 -20.35
C ALA A 109 5.26 21.42 -20.88
N LYS A 110 6.47 20.88 -21.10
CA LYS A 110 7.57 21.64 -21.70
C LYS A 110 7.29 21.98 -23.17
N ASP A 111 6.80 21.02 -23.93
CA ASP A 111 6.47 21.22 -25.34
C ASP A 111 5.35 22.27 -25.49
N ALA A 112 4.29 22.16 -24.68
CA ALA A 112 3.22 23.15 -24.64
C ALA A 112 3.71 24.54 -24.21
N ALA A 113 4.59 24.62 -23.21
CA ALA A 113 5.18 25.89 -22.78
C ALA A 113 6.07 26.51 -23.87
N GLN A 114 6.82 25.70 -24.61
CA GLN A 114 7.66 26.17 -25.71
C GLN A 114 6.81 26.65 -26.90
N GLU A 115 5.73 25.95 -27.23
CA GLU A 115 4.77 26.39 -28.25
C GLU A 115 4.13 27.74 -27.87
N GLU A 116 3.68 27.88 -26.63
CA GLU A 116 3.08 29.12 -26.14
C GLU A 116 4.10 30.27 -26.12
N ALA A 117 5.35 29.99 -25.72
CA ALA A 117 6.42 30.97 -25.77
C ALA A 117 6.68 31.48 -27.20
N VAL A 118 6.68 30.60 -28.20
CA VAL A 118 6.82 30.99 -29.61
C VAL A 118 5.64 31.86 -30.05
N LYS A 119 4.40 31.51 -29.68
CA LYS A 119 3.22 32.34 -30.00
C LYS A 119 3.31 33.72 -29.36
N ILE A 120 3.75 33.80 -28.11
CA ILE A 120 3.94 35.08 -27.41
C ILE A 120 5.00 35.92 -28.12
N MET A 121 6.12 35.33 -28.51
CA MET A 121 7.18 36.03 -29.25
C MET A 121 6.70 36.55 -30.60
N GLN A 122 5.96 35.75 -31.36
CA GLN A 122 5.37 36.17 -32.64
C GLN A 122 4.41 37.35 -32.47
N ARG A 123 3.50 37.29 -31.48
CA ARG A 123 2.60 38.40 -31.17
C ARG A 123 3.37 39.66 -30.74
N ALA A 124 4.42 39.50 -29.95
CA ALA A 124 5.25 40.62 -29.52
C ALA A 124 5.98 41.27 -30.71
N GLU A 125 6.47 40.49 -31.68
CA GLU A 125 7.07 41.01 -32.91
C GLU A 125 6.06 41.75 -33.81
N GLU A 126 4.85 41.22 -33.94
CA GLU A 126 3.74 41.88 -34.65
C GLU A 126 3.38 43.22 -33.98
N GLU A 127 3.17 43.23 -32.66
CA GLU A 127 2.89 44.45 -31.90
C GLU A 127 4.03 45.46 -32.00
N LEU A 128 5.29 45.00 -31.96
CA LEU A 128 6.46 45.87 -32.09
C LEU A 128 6.50 46.53 -33.46
N THR A 129 6.14 45.80 -34.52
CA THR A 129 6.08 46.31 -35.89
C THR A 129 5.01 47.39 -36.01
N ILE A 130 3.80 47.12 -35.51
CA ILE A 130 2.70 48.09 -35.49
C ILE A 130 3.09 49.34 -34.70
N LYS A 131 3.71 49.18 -33.52
CA LYS A 131 4.18 50.31 -32.71
C LYS A 131 5.28 51.10 -33.41
N ARG A 132 6.19 50.46 -34.14
CA ARG A 132 7.21 51.16 -34.94
C ARG A 132 6.59 52.00 -36.03
N GLU A 133 5.62 51.47 -36.77
CA GLU A 133 4.91 52.22 -37.81
C GLU A 133 4.19 53.43 -37.23
N ALA A 134 3.49 53.26 -36.10
CA ALA A 134 2.83 54.35 -35.39
C ALA A 134 3.83 55.43 -34.92
N MET A 135 4.95 55.02 -34.30
CA MET A 135 6.01 55.95 -33.86
C MET A 135 6.64 56.71 -35.04
N MET A 136 6.84 56.06 -36.18
CA MET A 136 7.38 56.72 -37.38
C MET A 136 6.39 57.75 -37.96
N ALA A 137 5.08 57.45 -37.93
CA ALA A 137 4.05 58.40 -38.33
C ALA A 137 3.99 59.61 -37.38
N GLU A 138 4.06 59.38 -36.07
CA GLU A 138 4.12 60.43 -35.06
C GLU A 138 5.37 61.30 -35.22
N LEU A 139 6.55 60.69 -35.41
CA LEU A 139 7.81 61.41 -35.62
C LEU A 139 7.77 62.32 -36.86
N ARG A 140 7.12 61.88 -37.94
CA ARG A 140 6.91 62.70 -39.15
C ARG A 140 6.03 63.90 -38.86
N ASN A 141 4.93 63.71 -38.13
CA ASN A 141 4.04 64.81 -37.73
C ASN A 141 4.76 65.83 -36.83
N THR A 142 5.50 65.35 -35.82
CA THR A 142 6.29 66.23 -34.94
C THR A 142 7.36 66.99 -35.71
N SER A 143 8.03 66.34 -36.66
CA SER A 143 9.05 66.99 -37.50
C SER A 143 8.44 68.07 -38.40
N ALA A 144 7.25 67.81 -38.98
CA ALA A 144 6.53 68.79 -39.79
C ALA A 144 6.07 70.00 -38.95
N GLN A 145 5.57 69.78 -37.73
CA GLN A 145 5.21 70.85 -36.81
C GLN A 145 6.44 71.69 -36.40
N LEU A 146 7.55 71.05 -36.06
CA LEU A 146 8.78 71.75 -35.71
C LEU A 146 9.31 72.58 -36.89
N ALA A 147 9.25 72.06 -38.11
CA ALA A 147 9.63 72.80 -39.31
C ALA A 147 8.72 74.01 -39.55
N LEU A 148 7.41 73.87 -39.34
CA LEU A 148 6.44 74.96 -39.45
C LEU A 148 6.70 76.05 -38.39
N ASP A 149 6.99 75.66 -37.15
CA ASP A 149 7.32 76.58 -36.06
C ASP A 149 8.63 77.34 -36.35
N ILE A 150 9.64 76.68 -36.90
CA ILE A 150 10.89 77.34 -37.33
C ILE A 150 10.60 78.31 -38.48
N ALA A 151 9.85 77.90 -39.50
CA ALA A 151 9.48 78.76 -40.62
C ALA A 151 8.70 80.00 -40.16
N LYS A 152 7.76 79.83 -39.22
CA LYS A 152 7.01 80.92 -38.58
C LYS A 152 7.96 81.89 -37.87
N ARG A 153 8.87 81.40 -37.03
CA ARG A 153 9.84 82.25 -36.32
C ARG A 153 10.80 82.99 -37.27
N VAL A 154 11.24 82.34 -38.35
CA VAL A 154 12.09 82.98 -39.37
C VAL A 154 11.31 84.08 -40.11
N LEU A 155 10.05 83.81 -40.49
CA LEU A 155 9.18 84.78 -41.16
C LEU A 155 8.88 85.98 -40.24
N GLU A 156 8.54 85.75 -38.97
CA GLU A 156 8.36 86.80 -37.96
C GLU A 156 9.61 87.70 -37.87
N ARG A 157 10.80 87.11 -37.87
CA ARG A 157 12.07 87.86 -37.83
C ARG A 157 12.34 88.68 -39.11
N GLU A 158 11.99 88.17 -40.29
CA GLU A 158 12.16 88.89 -41.56
C GLU A 158 11.11 90.00 -41.77
N LEU A 159 9.92 89.86 -41.17
CA LEU A 159 8.83 90.85 -41.21
C LEU A 159 8.97 91.99 -40.19
N ASP A 160 9.90 91.87 -39.23
CA ASP A 160 10.25 92.92 -38.27
C ASP A 160 11.06 94.08 -38.90
N GLY A 161 11.46 93.97 -40.17
CA GLY A 161 12.09 95.06 -40.94
C GLY A 161 11.06 95.94 -41.67
N GLU A 162 11.12 97.27 -41.46
CA GLU A 162 10.19 98.27 -42.04
C GLU A 162 10.02 98.16 -43.58
N ALA A 163 11.04 97.72 -44.32
CA ALA A 163 11.00 97.63 -45.79
C ALA A 163 10.19 96.42 -46.34
N ASN A 164 9.91 95.40 -45.51
CA ASN A 164 9.26 94.15 -45.93
C ASN A 164 7.75 94.15 -45.70
N GLN A 165 7.26 94.92 -44.71
CA GLN A 165 5.82 95.02 -44.40
C GLN A 165 5.02 95.66 -45.55
N GLN A 166 5.63 96.59 -46.28
CA GLN A 166 4.99 97.30 -47.40
C GLN A 166 4.82 96.39 -48.63
N LYS A 167 5.82 95.55 -48.94
CA LYS A 167 5.75 94.55 -50.03
C LYS A 167 4.74 93.43 -49.76
N TYR A 168 4.60 92.99 -48.51
CA TYR A 168 3.65 91.93 -48.14
C TYR A 168 2.19 92.40 -48.25
N ALA A 169 1.91 93.66 -47.90
CA ALA A 169 0.59 94.26 -48.06
C ALA A 169 0.18 94.42 -49.54
N GLU A 170 1.12 94.76 -50.42
CA GLU A 170 0.88 94.85 -51.86
C GLU A 170 0.66 93.47 -52.51
N ASP A 171 1.42 92.44 -52.09
CA ASP A 171 1.35 91.09 -52.68
C ASP A 171 0.07 90.32 -52.27
N LEU A 172 -0.41 90.52 -51.04
CA LEU A 172 -1.73 90.01 -50.59
C LEU A 172 -2.89 90.69 -51.34
N ALA A 173 -2.78 92.01 -51.59
CA ALA A 173 -3.79 92.75 -52.34
C ALA A 173 -3.81 92.36 -53.84
N SER A 174 -2.68 91.90 -54.38
CA SER A 174 -2.58 91.39 -55.75
C SER A 174 -3.19 90.00 -55.89
N ASN A 175 -2.83 89.04 -55.03
CA ASN A 175 -3.37 87.67 -55.09
C ASN A 175 -4.87 87.58 -54.76
N ALA A 176 -5.40 88.47 -53.92
CA ALA A 176 -6.84 88.55 -53.65
C ALA A 176 -7.66 89.13 -54.81
N LYS A 177 -7.01 89.81 -55.78
CA LYS A 177 -7.65 90.32 -57.01
C LYS A 177 -7.61 89.34 -58.19
N LEU A 178 -6.90 88.21 -58.04
CA LEU A 178 -6.71 87.21 -59.10
C LEU A 178 -7.58 85.95 -58.91
N ASN A 179 -8.55 85.97 -57.98
CA ASN A 179 -9.66 85.00 -57.89
C ASN A 179 -11.01 85.71 -58.06
#